data_AF-A0A2N2SU20-F1
#
_entry.id   AF-A0A2N2SU20-F1
#
_cell.length_a   1.000
_cell.length_b   1.000
_cell.length_c   1.000
_cell.angle_alpha   90.00
_cell.angle_beta   90.00
_cell.angle_gamma   90.00
#
_symmetry.space_group_name_H-M   'P 1'
#
loop_
_entity.id
_entity.type
_entity.pdbx_description
1 polymer ?
#
loop_
_entity_poly.entity_id
_entity_poly.type
_entity_poly.pdbx_seq_one_letter_code
_entity_poly.pdbx_strand_id
1 'polypeptide(L)'
;EKKNKPELAAKLGKLCDIFVHDAFGTAHRAEGSTYGIAETAPIACAGPLLAAEMDAIGKALANPKRPLIAIVAGSKVSTKLTILQALAKNVDGLIVGGGIANTFMLAAGLKIGKSLAEPDLVGEAKAVIDAMQARGAAVPIPTDVVCAKSFSPDAVATVKAATDVADDDLILDIGPQTAQLLAEQLKQAGTIVWNGPVGVFEFAAFENGTKVIAQAIAESSAFSIAGGGDTLAAIAKYGIEKQVGYISTGGGAFLEVLEGKTLPAFEVLARRAA
;
A
#
# COMPACT_ATOMS: atom_id res chain seq x y z
N GLU A 1 9.92 10.84 26.65
CA GLU A 1 9.84 10.41 25.25
C GLU A 1 8.41 10.25 24.77
N LYS A 2 7.83 9.04 24.75
CA LYS A 2 6.51 8.73 24.13
C LYS A 2 5.31 9.63 24.46
N LYS A 3 5.31 10.29 25.62
CA LYS A 3 4.22 11.20 26.04
C LYS A 3 4.44 12.65 25.58
N ASN A 4 5.48 12.91 24.78
CA ASN A 4 5.89 14.25 24.35
C ASN A 4 5.84 15.30 25.50
N LYS A 5 6.47 14.98 26.64
CA LYS A 5 6.40 15.86 27.82
C LYS A 5 7.08 17.22 27.54
N PRO A 6 6.42 18.36 27.78
CA PRO A 6 6.98 19.70 27.50
C PRO A 6 8.33 19.95 28.18
N GLU A 7 8.51 19.47 29.42
CA GLU A 7 9.76 19.59 30.17
C GLU A 7 10.95 18.92 29.47
N LEU A 8 10.71 17.76 28.82
CA LEU A 8 11.73 17.05 28.08
C LEU A 8 12.01 17.75 26.75
N ALA A 9 10.96 18.13 26.02
CA ALA A 9 11.05 18.87 24.78
C ALA A 9 11.91 20.14 24.95
N ALA A 10 11.58 20.97 25.95
CA ALA A 10 12.33 22.19 26.25
C ALA A 10 13.78 21.93 26.66
N LYS A 11 14.07 20.81 27.33
CA LYS A 11 15.45 20.41 27.64
C LYS A 11 16.20 20.05 26.36
N LEU A 12 15.58 19.27 25.46
CA LEU A 12 16.19 18.86 24.19
C LEU A 12 16.43 20.06 23.26
N GLY A 13 15.46 20.96 23.11
CA GLY A 13 15.59 22.15 22.26
C GLY A 13 16.72 23.08 22.70
N LYS A 14 17.04 23.14 23.99
CA LYS A 14 18.17 23.93 24.53
C LYS A 14 19.54 23.34 24.21
N LEU A 15 19.63 22.08 23.76
CA LEU A 15 20.90 21.42 23.46
C LEU A 15 21.40 21.69 22.04
N CYS A 16 20.60 22.36 21.20
CA CYS A 16 20.93 22.61 19.80
C CYS A 16 20.42 23.96 19.33
N ASP A 17 21.14 24.57 18.40
CA ASP A 17 20.64 25.73 17.65
C ASP A 17 19.70 25.31 16.51
N ILE A 18 19.97 24.13 15.93
CA ILE A 18 19.24 23.58 14.79
C ILE A 18 18.87 22.13 15.09
N PHE A 19 17.57 21.82 15.00
CA PHE A 19 17.05 20.46 14.97
C PHE A 19 16.79 20.03 13.53
N VAL A 20 17.31 18.86 13.15
CA VAL A 20 17.10 18.25 11.84
C VAL A 20 16.36 16.93 12.03
N HIS A 21 15.11 16.86 11.56
CA HIS A 21 14.35 15.62 11.58
C HIS A 21 14.63 14.80 10.33
N ASP A 22 15.35 13.69 10.46
CA ASP A 22 15.72 12.83 9.33
C ASP A 22 15.19 11.38 9.44
N ALA A 23 14.25 11.14 10.36
CA ALA A 23 13.74 9.80 10.69
C ALA A 23 12.27 9.57 10.26
N PHE A 24 11.99 9.32 8.98
CA PHE A 24 10.61 9.15 8.50
C PHE A 24 9.83 8.02 9.21
N GLY A 25 10.46 6.89 9.52
CA GLY A 25 9.80 5.78 10.22
C GLY A 25 9.18 6.14 11.58
N THR A 26 9.63 7.23 12.21
CA THR A 26 9.08 7.73 13.49
C THR A 26 8.20 8.98 13.33
N ALA A 27 8.06 9.52 12.10
CA ALA A 27 7.37 10.78 11.81
C ALA A 27 5.87 10.78 12.17
N HIS A 28 5.26 9.59 12.21
CA HIS A 28 3.85 9.39 12.55
C HIS A 28 3.54 9.51 14.06
N ARG A 29 4.56 9.65 14.91
CA ARG A 29 4.38 9.73 16.37
C ARG A 29 4.84 11.08 16.90
N ALA A 30 3.97 11.72 17.68
CA ALA A 30 4.33 12.89 18.46
C ALA A 30 5.08 12.47 19.73
N GLU A 31 6.41 12.45 19.66
CA GLU A 31 7.29 12.12 20.78
C GLU A 31 8.23 13.31 21.09
N GLY A 32 8.95 13.23 22.21
CA GLY A 32 9.83 14.32 22.64
C GLY A 32 10.97 14.59 21.65
N SER A 33 11.56 13.55 21.07
CA SER A 33 12.68 13.64 20.13
C SER A 33 12.28 13.76 18.66
N THR A 34 10.99 13.61 18.33
CA THR A 34 10.47 13.73 16.96
C THR A 34 9.65 15.01 16.77
N TYR A 35 8.80 15.34 17.74
CA TYR A 35 7.85 16.44 17.64
C TYR A 35 8.19 17.55 18.64
N GLY A 36 8.32 17.24 19.94
CA GLY A 36 8.52 18.26 20.96
C GLY A 36 9.82 19.06 20.80
N ILE A 37 10.92 18.40 20.44
CA ILE A 37 12.18 19.09 20.12
C ILE A 37 12.02 20.03 18.92
N ALA A 38 11.23 19.63 17.92
CA ALA A 38 10.94 20.47 16.75
C ALA A 38 10.12 21.72 17.11
N GLU A 39 9.33 21.68 18.19
CA GLU A 39 8.61 22.86 18.69
C GLU A 39 9.49 23.83 19.47
N THR A 40 10.58 23.35 20.05
CA THR A 40 11.36 24.09 21.06
C THR A 40 12.76 24.49 20.61
N ALA A 41 13.33 23.81 19.62
CA ALA A 41 14.60 24.20 19.01
C ALA A 41 14.47 25.57 18.29
N PRO A 42 15.51 26.42 18.31
CA PRO A 42 15.47 27.72 17.63
C PRO A 42 15.14 27.61 16.14
N ILE A 43 15.76 26.65 15.44
CA ILE A 43 15.46 26.30 14.05
C ILE A 43 15.11 24.80 13.99
N ALA A 44 14.07 24.46 13.23
CA ALA A 44 13.68 23.08 12.96
C ALA A 44 13.52 22.87 11.44
N CYS A 45 14.10 21.81 10.90
CA CYS A 45 14.00 21.48 9.48
C CYS A 45 13.93 19.97 9.23
N ALA A 46 13.52 19.58 8.02
CA ALA A 46 13.63 18.21 7.54
C ALA A 46 15.06 17.95 7.06
N GLY A 47 15.60 16.77 7.41
CA GLY A 47 16.81 16.25 6.81
C GLY A 47 16.57 15.70 5.40
N PRO A 48 17.63 15.31 4.68
CA PRO A 48 17.55 14.87 3.30
C PRO A 48 16.72 13.58 3.10
N LEU A 49 16.75 12.63 4.03
CA LEU A 49 15.96 11.39 3.95
C LEU A 49 14.48 11.68 4.18
N LEU A 50 14.15 12.51 5.18
CA LEU A 50 12.77 12.91 5.43
C LEU A 50 12.21 13.72 4.26
N ALA A 51 12.99 14.66 3.73
CA ALA A 51 12.62 15.47 2.58
C ALA A 51 12.36 14.61 1.33
N ALA A 52 13.21 13.60 1.08
CA ALA A 52 13.02 12.67 -0.03
C ALA A 52 11.71 11.86 0.09
N GLU A 53 11.36 11.39 1.29
CA GLU A 53 10.06 10.73 1.54
C GLU A 53 8.90 11.69 1.29
N MET A 54 8.97 12.92 1.84
CA MET A 54 7.94 13.95 1.65
C MET A 54 7.71 14.25 0.17
N ASP A 55 8.79 14.43 -0.60
CA ASP A 55 8.73 14.70 -2.04
C ASP A 55 8.13 13.53 -2.82
N ALA A 56 8.54 12.30 -2.52
CA ALA A 56 8.02 11.10 -3.17
C ALA A 56 6.51 10.91 -2.90
N ILE A 57 6.10 11.06 -1.65
CA ILE A 57 4.70 11.01 -1.23
C ILE A 57 3.88 12.12 -1.90
N GLY A 58 4.40 13.36 -1.91
CA GLY A 58 3.75 14.50 -2.54
C GLY A 58 3.52 14.29 -4.04
N LYS A 59 4.53 13.76 -4.74
CA LYS A 59 4.42 13.38 -6.16
C LYS A 59 3.39 12.27 -6.40
N ALA A 60 3.29 11.30 -5.49
CA ALA A 60 2.41 10.16 -5.66
C ALA A 60 0.93 10.43 -5.33
N LEU A 61 0.65 11.26 -4.32
CA LEU A 61 -0.70 11.40 -3.76
C LEU A 61 -1.28 12.81 -3.90
N ALA A 62 -0.47 13.85 -3.75
CA ALA A 62 -0.94 15.23 -3.80
C ALA A 62 -1.07 15.75 -5.24
N ASN A 63 -0.07 15.48 -6.09
CA ASN A 63 -0.03 15.91 -7.50
C ASN A 63 0.35 14.77 -8.45
N PRO A 64 -0.41 13.65 -8.47
CA PRO A 64 -0.09 12.52 -9.34
C PRO A 64 -0.29 12.85 -10.81
N LYS A 65 0.59 12.30 -11.66
CA LYS A 65 0.27 12.15 -13.08
C LYS A 65 -0.79 11.07 -13.23
N ARG A 66 -1.94 11.40 -13.79
CA ARG A 66 -3.02 10.44 -14.02
C ARG A 66 -2.78 9.60 -15.29
N PRO A 67 -3.26 8.34 -15.35
CA PRO A 67 -4.01 7.64 -14.30
C PRO A 67 -3.18 7.32 -13.06
N LEU A 68 -3.73 7.57 -11.86
CA LEU A 68 -3.17 7.13 -10.59
C LEU A 68 -3.78 5.76 -10.24
N ILE A 69 -2.93 4.74 -10.21
CA ILE A 69 -3.31 3.38 -9.83
C ILE A 69 -2.69 3.03 -8.47
N ALA A 70 -3.51 2.58 -7.53
CA ALA A 70 -3.03 2.04 -6.26
C ALA A 70 -3.24 0.54 -6.20
N ILE A 71 -2.24 -0.19 -5.73
CA ILE A 71 -2.30 -1.62 -5.41
C ILE A 71 -2.28 -1.75 -3.88
N VAL A 72 -3.38 -2.23 -3.30
CA VAL A 72 -3.52 -2.45 -1.86
C VAL A 72 -3.89 -3.91 -1.63
N ALA A 73 -2.90 -4.70 -1.24
CA ALA A 73 -3.06 -6.13 -1.06
C ALA A 73 -2.62 -6.58 0.32
N GLY A 74 -3.16 -7.70 0.79
CA GLY A 74 -2.87 -8.23 2.12
C GLY A 74 -3.88 -9.28 2.57
N SER A 75 -3.68 -9.78 3.78
CA SER A 75 -4.48 -10.88 4.34
C SER A 75 -5.86 -10.46 4.86
N LYS A 76 -6.04 -9.18 5.23
CA LYS A 76 -7.25 -8.68 5.90
C LYS A 76 -7.66 -7.30 5.36
N VAL A 77 -8.95 -7.12 5.13
CA VAL A 77 -9.60 -5.84 4.87
C VAL A 77 -9.60 -4.98 6.14
N SER A 78 -9.86 -5.55 7.31
CA SER A 78 -9.95 -4.82 8.59
C SER A 78 -8.72 -3.96 8.89
N THR A 79 -7.53 -4.43 8.52
CA THR A 79 -6.26 -3.72 8.76
C THR A 79 -5.95 -2.65 7.72
N LYS A 80 -6.67 -2.64 6.58
CA LYS A 80 -6.44 -1.70 5.47
C LYS A 80 -7.69 -0.95 5.02
N LEU A 81 -8.82 -1.09 5.72
CA LEU A 81 -10.10 -0.51 5.31
C LEU A 81 -10.03 1.01 5.20
N THR A 82 -9.40 1.67 6.17
CA THR A 82 -9.13 3.11 6.18
C THR A 82 -8.31 3.54 4.96
N ILE A 83 -7.27 2.77 4.62
CA ILE A 83 -6.44 3.00 3.41
C ILE A 83 -7.28 2.85 2.15
N LEU A 84 -8.06 1.78 2.04
CA LEU A 84 -8.94 1.53 0.89
C LEU A 84 -9.95 2.67 0.70
N GLN A 85 -10.62 3.09 1.79
CA GLN A 85 -11.59 4.19 1.78
C GLN A 85 -10.94 5.54 1.45
N ALA A 86 -9.71 5.80 1.91
CA ALA A 86 -8.99 7.03 1.61
C ALA A 86 -8.56 7.07 0.13
N LEU A 87 -7.92 6.00 -0.35
CA LEU A 87 -7.46 5.93 -1.74
C LEU A 87 -8.62 5.91 -2.74
N ALA A 88 -9.73 5.23 -2.42
CA ALA A 88 -10.92 5.18 -3.27
C ALA A 88 -11.53 6.55 -3.59
N LYS A 89 -11.17 7.60 -2.84
CA LYS A 89 -11.62 8.99 -3.11
C LYS A 89 -10.76 9.69 -4.16
N ASN A 90 -9.53 9.24 -4.40
CA ASN A 90 -8.54 9.97 -5.21
C ASN A 90 -8.00 9.18 -6.41
N VAL A 91 -7.86 7.86 -6.30
CA VAL A 91 -7.28 7.03 -7.36
C VAL A 91 -8.25 6.84 -8.53
N ASP A 92 -7.69 6.55 -9.70
CA ASP A 92 -8.42 6.20 -10.94
C ASP A 92 -8.60 4.68 -11.06
N GLY A 93 -7.68 3.91 -10.45
CA GLY A 93 -7.78 2.46 -10.33
C GLY A 93 -7.31 1.98 -8.95
N LEU A 94 -8.05 1.05 -8.36
CA LEU A 94 -7.69 0.41 -7.10
C LEU A 94 -7.61 -1.11 -7.30
N ILE A 95 -6.39 -1.63 -7.35
CA ILE A 95 -6.11 -3.05 -7.44
C ILE A 95 -6.05 -3.62 -6.02
N VAL A 96 -6.83 -4.66 -5.76
CA VAL A 96 -6.80 -5.40 -4.49
C VAL A 96 -6.20 -6.78 -4.70
N GLY A 97 -5.54 -7.32 -3.68
CA GLY A 97 -4.87 -8.63 -3.74
C GLY A 97 -4.91 -9.40 -2.41
N GLY A 98 -4.67 -10.71 -2.48
CA GLY A 98 -4.72 -11.60 -1.31
C GLY A 98 -6.11 -11.72 -0.67
N GLY A 99 -6.17 -11.83 0.66
CA GLY A 99 -7.44 -11.93 1.40
C GLY A 99 -8.35 -10.71 1.25
N ILE A 100 -7.77 -9.54 0.96
CA ILE A 100 -8.55 -8.35 0.59
C ILE A 100 -9.30 -8.61 -0.72
N ALA A 101 -8.62 -9.10 -1.77
CA ALA A 101 -9.27 -9.42 -3.04
C ALA A 101 -10.37 -10.47 -2.88
N ASN A 102 -10.14 -11.52 -2.09
CA ASN A 102 -11.14 -12.55 -1.81
C ASN A 102 -12.42 -11.96 -1.17
N THR A 103 -12.28 -11.00 -0.26
CA THR A 103 -13.43 -10.30 0.35
C THR A 103 -14.16 -9.42 -0.67
N PHE A 104 -13.44 -8.79 -1.60
CA PHE A 104 -14.03 -8.02 -2.69
C PHE A 104 -14.72 -8.92 -3.74
N MET A 105 -14.19 -10.12 -3.99
CA MET A 105 -14.85 -11.13 -4.83
C MET A 105 -16.18 -11.57 -4.22
N LEU A 106 -16.23 -11.81 -2.90
CA LEU A 106 -17.49 -12.06 -2.18
C LEU A 106 -18.47 -10.88 -2.33
N ALA A 107 -18.00 -9.64 -2.21
CA ALA A 107 -18.83 -8.44 -2.42
C ALA A 107 -19.36 -8.29 -3.85
N ALA A 108 -18.65 -8.84 -4.83
CA ALA A 108 -19.09 -8.94 -6.22
C ALA A 108 -20.02 -10.15 -6.48
N GLY A 109 -20.35 -10.95 -5.47
CA GLY A 109 -21.24 -12.11 -5.57
C GLY A 109 -20.56 -13.40 -6.05
N LEU A 110 -19.22 -13.45 -6.07
CA LEU A 110 -18.46 -14.63 -6.47
C LEU A 110 -18.26 -15.59 -5.29
N LYS A 111 -18.06 -16.88 -5.61
CA LYS A 111 -17.67 -17.90 -4.63
C LYS A 111 -16.15 -17.86 -4.42
N ILE A 112 -15.72 -18.10 -3.19
CA ILE A 112 -14.29 -18.16 -2.85
C ILE A 112 -13.89 -19.47 -2.15
N GLY A 113 -14.78 -20.45 -2.01
CA GLY A 113 -14.50 -21.68 -1.27
C GLY A 113 -14.09 -21.43 0.18
N LYS A 114 -12.94 -21.98 0.59
CA LYS A 114 -12.33 -21.82 1.92
C LYS A 114 -11.29 -20.69 1.99
N SER A 115 -11.18 -19.87 0.94
CA SER A 115 -10.16 -18.83 0.86
C SER A 115 -10.24 -17.85 2.03
N LEU A 116 -9.08 -17.30 2.41
CA LEU A 116 -9.01 -16.28 3.45
C LEU A 116 -9.81 -15.04 3.03
N ALA A 117 -10.79 -14.64 3.83
CA ALA A 117 -11.60 -13.45 3.64
C ALA A 117 -12.21 -12.99 4.98
N GLU A 118 -12.80 -11.79 5.00
CA GLU A 118 -13.55 -11.26 6.14
C GLU A 118 -15.02 -11.04 5.75
N PRO A 119 -15.91 -12.05 5.91
CA PRO A 119 -17.32 -11.96 5.50
C PRO A 119 -18.07 -10.78 6.12
N ASP A 120 -17.75 -10.42 7.37
CA ASP A 120 -18.37 -9.30 8.07
C ASP A 120 -18.06 -7.94 7.43
N LEU A 121 -17.01 -7.86 6.60
CA LEU A 121 -16.59 -6.64 5.90
C LEU A 121 -16.99 -6.61 4.42
N VAL A 122 -17.80 -7.57 3.96
CA VAL A 122 -18.32 -7.60 2.58
C VAL A 122 -19.12 -6.34 2.26
N GLY A 123 -19.91 -5.82 3.21
CA GLY A 123 -20.65 -4.58 3.03
C GLY A 123 -19.74 -3.36 2.82
N GLU A 124 -18.64 -3.28 3.57
CA GLU A 124 -17.63 -2.22 3.43
C GLU A 124 -16.86 -2.33 2.11
N ALA A 125 -16.46 -3.55 1.72
CA ALA A 125 -15.83 -3.79 0.42
C ALA A 125 -16.75 -3.38 -0.73
N LYS A 126 -18.05 -3.70 -0.63
CA LYS A 126 -19.06 -3.28 -1.60
C LYS A 126 -19.18 -1.76 -1.67
N ALA A 127 -19.21 -1.07 -0.53
CA ALA A 127 -19.27 0.39 -0.50
C ALA A 127 -18.05 1.03 -1.19
N VAL A 128 -16.85 0.45 -1.05
CA VAL A 128 -15.64 0.90 -1.77
C VAL A 128 -15.78 0.71 -3.29
N ILE A 129 -16.27 -0.45 -3.74
CA ILE A 129 -16.52 -0.72 -5.17
C ILE A 129 -17.52 0.29 -5.73
N ASP A 130 -18.65 0.47 -5.06
CA ASP A 130 -19.73 1.35 -5.51
C ASP A 130 -19.27 2.83 -5.55
N ALA A 131 -18.49 3.27 -4.55
CA ALA A 131 -17.94 4.63 -4.48
C ALA A 131 -16.94 4.92 -5.61
N MET A 132 -16.10 3.94 -5.97
CA MET A 132 -15.18 4.04 -7.11
C MET A 132 -15.94 4.13 -8.43
N GLN A 133 -16.92 3.24 -8.64
CA GLN A 133 -17.74 3.21 -9.85
C GLN A 133 -18.51 4.52 -10.05
N ALA A 134 -19.06 5.10 -8.99
CA ALA A 134 -19.78 6.37 -9.04
C ALA A 134 -18.92 7.54 -9.55
N ARG A 135 -17.58 7.45 -9.42
CA ARG A 135 -16.60 8.43 -9.92
C ARG A 135 -16.09 8.12 -11.33
N GLY A 136 -16.51 7.01 -11.94
CA GLY A 136 -15.93 6.50 -13.18
C GLY A 136 -14.56 5.83 -13.00
N ALA A 137 -14.19 5.50 -11.76
CA ALA A 137 -12.99 4.75 -11.42
C ALA A 137 -13.34 3.26 -11.22
N ALA A 138 -12.35 2.38 -11.25
CA ALA A 138 -12.58 0.93 -11.17
C ALA A 138 -11.82 0.24 -10.05
N VAL A 139 -12.46 -0.76 -9.47
CA VAL A 139 -11.81 -1.84 -8.69
C VAL A 139 -11.86 -3.09 -9.56
N PRO A 140 -10.78 -3.48 -10.24
CA PRO A 140 -10.78 -4.68 -11.09
C PRO A 140 -10.91 -5.93 -10.20
N ILE A 141 -12.06 -6.60 -10.29
CA ILE A 141 -12.28 -7.87 -9.59
C ILE A 141 -11.65 -9.00 -10.42
N PRO A 142 -10.88 -9.94 -9.81
CA PRO A 142 -10.29 -11.05 -10.54
C PRO A 142 -11.31 -11.87 -11.33
N THR A 143 -11.02 -12.11 -12.61
CA THR A 143 -11.84 -12.95 -13.51
C THR A 143 -11.39 -14.40 -13.52
N ASP A 144 -10.13 -14.63 -13.16
CA ASP A 144 -9.51 -15.94 -12.97
C ASP A 144 -8.56 -15.91 -11.76
N VAL A 145 -8.36 -17.07 -11.16
CA VAL A 145 -7.61 -17.25 -9.91
C VAL A 145 -6.79 -18.53 -9.97
N VAL A 146 -5.75 -18.60 -9.13
CA VAL A 146 -5.00 -19.83 -8.90
C VAL A 146 -5.38 -20.40 -7.55
N CYS A 147 -5.97 -21.60 -7.57
CA CYS A 147 -6.47 -22.28 -6.39
C CYS A 147 -5.60 -23.47 -6.00
N ALA A 148 -5.70 -23.87 -4.74
CA ALA A 148 -5.16 -25.10 -4.18
C ALA A 148 -6.12 -25.74 -3.17
N LYS A 149 -5.86 -27.00 -2.78
CA LYS A 149 -6.64 -27.70 -1.74
C LYS A 149 -6.03 -27.59 -0.34
N SER A 150 -4.81 -27.09 -0.23
CA SER A 150 -4.10 -26.87 1.03
C SER A 150 -3.16 -25.66 0.92
N PHE A 151 -2.88 -25.03 2.06
CA PHE A 151 -1.91 -23.93 2.13
C PHE A 151 -0.52 -24.52 2.39
N SER A 152 0.21 -24.83 1.31
CA SER A 152 1.55 -25.43 1.38
C SER A 152 2.40 -25.04 0.16
N PRO A 153 3.73 -24.92 0.28
CA PRO A 153 4.63 -24.76 -0.86
C PRO A 153 4.49 -25.87 -1.92
N ASP A 154 4.13 -27.09 -1.49
CA ASP A 154 3.99 -28.27 -2.35
C ASP A 154 2.57 -28.47 -2.89
N ALA A 155 1.66 -27.52 -2.62
CA ALA A 155 0.28 -27.64 -3.06
C ALA A 155 0.17 -27.54 -4.58
N VAL A 156 -0.65 -28.39 -5.18
CA VAL A 156 -0.88 -28.38 -6.63
C VAL A 156 -1.75 -27.17 -7.01
N ALA A 157 -1.14 -26.22 -7.71
CA ALA A 157 -1.83 -25.05 -8.24
C ALA A 157 -2.72 -25.41 -9.44
N THR A 158 -3.95 -24.93 -9.42
CA THR A 158 -4.91 -25.08 -10.53
C THR A 158 -5.48 -23.71 -10.87
N VAL A 159 -5.35 -23.30 -12.14
CA VAL A 159 -6.00 -22.08 -12.64
C VAL A 159 -7.49 -22.37 -12.85
N LYS A 160 -8.34 -21.45 -12.39
CA LYS A 160 -9.80 -21.52 -12.53
C LYS A 160 -10.37 -20.17 -12.91
N ALA A 161 -11.47 -20.16 -13.65
CA ALA A 161 -12.31 -18.97 -13.70
C ALA A 161 -12.82 -18.64 -12.30
N ALA A 162 -12.97 -17.35 -11.98
CA ALA A 162 -13.43 -16.90 -10.68
C ALA A 162 -14.86 -17.40 -10.35
N THR A 163 -15.66 -17.72 -11.37
CA THR A 163 -17.00 -18.32 -11.23
C THR A 163 -16.98 -19.81 -10.90
N ASP A 164 -15.84 -20.48 -11.11
CA ASP A 164 -15.71 -21.94 -11.05
C ASP A 164 -14.96 -22.41 -9.78
N VAL A 165 -14.76 -21.51 -8.82
CA VAL A 165 -14.14 -21.81 -7.52
C VAL A 165 -15.04 -22.79 -6.74
N ALA A 166 -14.47 -23.93 -6.37
CA ALA A 166 -15.16 -24.98 -5.63
C ALA A 166 -15.18 -24.69 -4.12
N ASP A 167 -16.10 -25.34 -3.40
CA ASP A 167 -16.34 -25.09 -1.98
C ASP A 167 -15.13 -25.39 -1.08
N ASP A 168 -14.21 -26.26 -1.52
CA ASP A 168 -13.00 -26.67 -0.81
C ASP A 168 -11.71 -26.04 -1.37
N ASP A 169 -11.80 -25.11 -2.33
CA ASP A 169 -10.65 -24.38 -2.87
C ASP A 169 -10.14 -23.29 -1.92
N LEU A 170 -8.84 -23.05 -1.98
CA LEU A 170 -8.15 -21.88 -1.43
C LEU A 170 -7.56 -21.08 -2.61
N ILE A 171 -7.98 -19.83 -2.80
CA ILE A 171 -7.41 -18.87 -3.74
C ILE A 171 -6.14 -18.32 -3.14
N LEU A 172 -5.01 -18.56 -3.81
CA LEU A 172 -3.67 -18.19 -3.33
C LEU A 172 -2.93 -17.24 -4.28
N ASP A 173 -3.41 -17.03 -5.50
CA ASP A 173 -2.89 -16.02 -6.43
C ASP A 173 -3.98 -15.60 -7.42
N ILE A 174 -3.77 -14.48 -8.10
CA ILE A 174 -4.60 -14.08 -9.25
C ILE A 174 -4.23 -14.93 -10.48
N GLY A 175 -5.20 -15.21 -11.33
CA GLY A 175 -4.97 -15.99 -12.54
C GLY A 175 -4.23 -15.19 -13.63
N PRO A 176 -3.73 -15.87 -14.66
CA PRO A 176 -2.95 -15.26 -15.73
C PRO A 176 -3.72 -14.18 -16.52
N GLN A 177 -5.03 -14.32 -16.71
CA GLN A 177 -5.83 -13.32 -17.45
C GLN A 177 -5.96 -12.04 -16.63
N THR A 178 -6.27 -12.17 -15.35
CA THR A 178 -6.34 -11.05 -14.40
C THR A 178 -4.99 -10.36 -14.30
N ALA A 179 -3.90 -11.12 -14.11
CA ALA A 179 -2.56 -10.56 -14.01
C ALA A 179 -2.16 -9.75 -15.26
N GLN A 180 -2.47 -10.26 -16.45
CA GLN A 180 -2.18 -9.59 -17.72
C GLN A 180 -3.00 -8.29 -17.88
N LEU A 181 -4.29 -8.33 -17.57
CA LEU A 181 -5.15 -7.14 -17.61
C LEU A 181 -4.63 -6.03 -16.68
N LEU A 182 -4.27 -6.40 -15.46
CA LEU A 182 -3.72 -5.46 -14.48
C LEU A 182 -2.35 -4.92 -14.92
N ALA A 183 -1.50 -5.77 -15.51
CA ALA A 183 -0.21 -5.34 -16.06
C ALA A 183 -0.36 -4.29 -17.17
N GLU A 184 -1.33 -4.45 -18.06
CA GLU A 184 -1.63 -3.48 -19.12
C GLU A 184 -2.09 -2.14 -18.54
N GLN A 185 -2.96 -2.17 -17.52
CA GLN A 185 -3.39 -0.96 -16.81
C GLN A 185 -2.22 -0.23 -16.14
N LEU A 186 -1.33 -0.96 -15.47
CA LEU A 186 -0.14 -0.40 -14.80
C LEU A 186 0.84 0.24 -15.79
N LYS A 187 1.00 -0.35 -16.98
CA LYS A 187 1.84 0.23 -18.06
C LYS A 187 1.29 1.53 -18.62
N GLN A 188 -0.02 1.75 -18.52
CA GLN A 188 -0.69 2.98 -18.95
C GLN A 188 -0.81 4.02 -17.84
N ALA A 189 -0.48 3.68 -16.59
CA ALA A 189 -0.55 4.59 -15.46
C ALA A 189 0.45 5.75 -15.62
N GLY A 190 0.09 6.92 -15.11
CA GLY A 190 1.03 8.03 -14.92
C GLY A 190 1.74 7.96 -13.56
N THR A 191 1.08 7.36 -12.56
CA THR A 191 1.57 7.20 -11.19
C THR A 191 1.07 5.89 -10.60
N ILE A 192 1.95 5.17 -9.88
CA ILE A 192 1.65 3.89 -9.25
C ILE A 192 1.99 3.96 -7.76
N VAL A 193 1.06 3.54 -6.91
CA VAL A 193 1.29 3.32 -5.47
C VAL A 193 1.16 1.83 -5.18
N TRP A 194 2.20 1.18 -4.66
CA TRP A 194 2.20 -0.26 -4.43
C TRP A 194 2.39 -0.63 -2.95
N ASN A 195 1.38 -1.30 -2.39
CA ASN A 195 1.36 -1.77 -1.01
C ASN A 195 0.79 -3.20 -0.89
N GLY A 196 1.66 -4.19 -1.09
CA GLY A 196 1.42 -5.61 -0.84
C GLY A 196 1.40 -6.47 -2.10
N PRO A 197 1.75 -7.77 -1.99
CA PRO A 197 1.68 -8.73 -3.08
C PRO A 197 0.24 -9.19 -3.35
N VAL A 198 -0.08 -9.56 -4.60
CA VAL A 198 -1.44 -9.97 -4.98
C VAL A 198 -1.74 -11.45 -4.72
N GLY A 199 -0.69 -12.26 -4.48
CA GLY A 199 -0.76 -13.67 -4.14
C GLY A 199 0.27 -14.08 -3.08
N VAL A 200 0.29 -15.36 -2.73
CA VAL A 200 1.22 -15.97 -1.76
C VAL A 200 2.57 -16.21 -2.45
N PHE A 201 3.24 -15.10 -2.74
CA PHE A 201 4.43 -15.05 -3.58
C PHE A 201 5.64 -15.80 -3.00
N GLU A 202 5.60 -16.18 -1.74
CA GLU A 202 6.60 -17.03 -1.08
C GLU A 202 6.61 -18.44 -1.69
N PHE A 203 5.48 -18.91 -2.23
CA PHE A 203 5.33 -20.23 -2.85
C PHE A 203 5.43 -20.09 -4.37
N ALA A 204 6.37 -20.82 -4.99
CA ALA A 204 6.65 -20.71 -6.43
C ALA A 204 5.41 -21.00 -7.31
N ALA A 205 4.49 -21.86 -6.84
CA ALA A 205 3.25 -22.16 -7.55
C ALA A 205 2.22 -21.01 -7.55
N PHE A 206 2.36 -20.03 -6.64
CA PHE A 206 1.40 -18.94 -6.39
C PHE A 206 2.07 -17.55 -6.44
N GLU A 207 3.21 -17.45 -7.14
CA GLU A 207 3.99 -16.20 -7.23
C GLU A 207 3.75 -15.41 -8.51
N ASN A 208 3.15 -16.03 -9.53
CA ASN A 208 3.14 -15.51 -10.89
C ASN A 208 2.36 -14.20 -11.01
N GLY A 209 1.22 -14.06 -10.34
CA GLY A 209 0.46 -12.82 -10.31
C GLY A 209 1.29 -11.66 -9.77
N THR A 210 1.94 -11.86 -8.62
CA THR A 210 2.81 -10.83 -8.03
C THR A 210 4.02 -10.51 -8.92
N LYS A 211 4.63 -11.54 -9.52
CA LYS A 211 5.74 -11.36 -10.46
C LYS A 211 5.35 -10.55 -11.70
N VAL A 212 4.18 -10.82 -12.29
CA VAL A 212 3.66 -10.09 -13.45
C VAL A 212 3.39 -8.63 -13.10
N ILE A 213 2.78 -8.37 -11.93
CA ILE A 213 2.54 -7.00 -11.44
C ILE A 213 3.88 -6.27 -11.21
N ALA A 214 4.84 -6.92 -10.55
CA ALA A 214 6.16 -6.37 -10.30
C ALA A 214 6.86 -5.98 -11.62
N GLN A 215 6.86 -6.89 -12.61
CA GLN A 215 7.45 -6.63 -13.92
C GLN A 215 6.74 -5.49 -14.66
N ALA A 216 5.40 -5.43 -14.58
CA ALA A 216 4.63 -4.35 -15.20
C ALA A 216 4.96 -2.98 -14.59
N ILE A 217 5.17 -2.91 -13.27
CA ILE A 217 5.63 -1.69 -12.59
C ILE A 217 7.03 -1.31 -13.08
N ALA A 218 7.93 -2.28 -13.20
CA ALA A 218 9.31 -2.06 -13.64
C ALA A 218 9.43 -1.60 -15.10
N GLU A 219 8.50 -2.04 -15.96
CA GLU A 219 8.42 -1.65 -17.38
C GLU A 219 7.62 -0.37 -17.61
N SER A 220 6.88 0.10 -16.61
CA SER A 220 6.05 1.30 -16.73
C SER A 220 6.91 2.57 -16.70
N SER A 221 6.48 3.59 -17.45
CA SER A 221 7.06 4.93 -17.39
C SER A 221 6.50 5.79 -16.23
N ALA A 222 5.53 5.23 -15.48
CA ALA A 222 4.91 5.88 -14.35
C ALA A 222 5.92 6.19 -13.23
N PHE A 223 5.69 7.26 -12.49
CA PHE A 223 6.33 7.38 -11.19
C PHE A 223 5.74 6.33 -10.24
N SER A 224 6.56 5.40 -9.75
CA SER A 224 6.14 4.35 -8.84
C SER A 224 6.69 4.57 -7.43
N ILE A 225 5.81 4.46 -6.43
CA ILE A 225 6.19 4.43 -5.02
C ILE A 225 5.72 3.12 -4.39
N ALA A 226 6.62 2.44 -3.67
CA ALA A 226 6.33 1.18 -3.01
C ALA A 226 6.62 1.26 -1.51
N GLY A 227 5.82 0.56 -0.71
CA GLY A 227 6.06 0.47 0.73
C GLY A 227 5.38 -0.74 1.37
N GLY A 228 5.87 -1.12 2.54
CA GLY A 228 5.44 -2.32 3.29
C GLY A 228 6.40 -3.49 3.13
N GLY A 229 6.61 -4.25 4.21
CA GLY A 229 7.62 -5.32 4.28
C GLY A 229 7.49 -6.35 3.15
N ASP A 230 6.27 -6.86 2.92
CA ASP A 230 6.02 -7.86 1.88
C ASP A 230 6.24 -7.30 0.47
N THR A 231 5.92 -6.02 0.24
CA THR A 231 6.20 -5.33 -1.03
C THR A 231 7.71 -5.25 -1.29
N LEU A 232 8.49 -4.89 -0.28
CA LEU A 232 9.94 -4.80 -0.37
C LEU A 232 10.56 -6.18 -0.61
N ALA A 233 10.04 -7.23 0.05
CA ALA A 233 10.46 -8.61 -0.18
C ALA A 233 10.15 -9.06 -1.61
N ALA A 234 8.98 -8.72 -2.15
CA ALA A 234 8.63 -9.01 -3.55
C ALA A 234 9.53 -8.25 -4.54
N ILE A 235 9.78 -6.95 -4.30
CA ILE A 235 10.70 -6.14 -5.11
C ILE A 235 12.09 -6.78 -5.16
N ALA A 236 12.62 -7.17 -4.01
CA ALA A 236 13.93 -7.81 -3.91
C ALA A 236 13.98 -9.18 -4.58
N LYS A 237 12.91 -9.98 -4.40
CA LYS A 237 12.80 -11.30 -5.02
C LYS A 237 12.81 -11.23 -6.55
N TYR A 238 12.17 -10.23 -7.13
CA TYR A 238 12.07 -10.07 -8.59
C TYR A 238 13.13 -9.14 -9.19
N GLY A 239 14.01 -8.55 -8.38
CA GLY A 239 15.16 -7.77 -8.83
C GLY A 239 14.79 -6.47 -9.53
N ILE A 240 13.73 -5.80 -9.07
CA ILE A 240 13.19 -4.58 -9.69
C ILE A 240 13.50 -3.29 -8.90
N GLU A 241 14.43 -3.33 -7.94
CA GLU A 241 14.75 -2.21 -7.05
C GLU A 241 15.11 -0.94 -7.80
N LYS A 242 15.82 -1.07 -8.93
CA LYS A 242 16.31 0.07 -9.72
C LYS A 242 15.24 0.69 -10.60
N GLN A 243 14.12 0.00 -10.80
CA GLN A 243 13.03 0.38 -11.67
C GLN A 243 11.86 0.98 -10.88
N VAL A 244 11.81 0.76 -9.57
CA VAL A 244 10.84 1.42 -8.69
C VAL A 244 11.31 2.86 -8.42
N GLY A 245 10.45 3.84 -8.68
CA GLY A 245 10.78 5.27 -8.57
C GLY A 245 11.15 5.69 -7.15
N TYR A 246 10.49 5.12 -6.14
CA TYR A 246 10.82 5.33 -4.73
C TYR A 246 10.38 4.14 -3.86
N ILE A 247 11.27 3.67 -2.98
CA ILE A 247 10.98 2.58 -2.04
C ILE A 247 10.98 3.14 -0.62
N SER A 248 9.79 3.25 -0.04
CA SER A 248 9.64 3.75 1.33
C SER A 248 9.96 2.67 2.35
N THR A 249 10.82 3.02 3.31
CA THR A 249 11.18 2.18 4.45
C THR A 249 10.48 2.61 5.75
N GLY A 250 9.51 3.53 5.67
CA GLY A 250 8.83 4.11 6.82
C GLY A 250 7.80 3.22 7.52
N GLY A 251 7.49 2.04 6.98
CA GLY A 251 6.55 1.09 7.57
C GLY A 251 5.19 1.72 7.88
N GLY A 252 4.85 1.84 9.18
CA GLY A 252 3.60 2.44 9.64
C GLY A 252 3.42 3.90 9.25
N ALA A 253 4.50 4.69 9.16
CA ALA A 253 4.42 6.09 8.73
C ALA A 253 3.90 6.21 7.28
N PHE A 254 4.37 5.34 6.40
CA PHE A 254 3.90 5.28 5.01
C PHE A 254 2.42 4.89 4.95
N LEU A 255 1.99 3.91 5.74
CA LEU A 255 0.59 3.49 5.80
C LEU A 255 -0.33 4.60 6.29
N GLU A 256 0.03 5.33 7.35
CA GLU A 256 -0.78 6.44 7.86
C GLU A 256 -0.93 7.58 6.83
N VAL A 257 0.11 7.83 6.03
CA VAL A 257 0.02 8.76 4.90
C VAL A 257 -0.96 8.26 3.85
N LEU A 258 -0.96 6.96 3.52
CA LEU A 258 -1.93 6.37 2.58
C LEU A 258 -3.38 6.42 3.12
N GLU A 259 -3.56 6.43 4.45
CA GLU A 259 -4.86 6.70 5.09
C GLU A 259 -5.29 8.17 4.97
N GLY A 260 -4.44 9.04 4.44
CA GLY A 260 -4.67 10.47 4.33
C GLY A 260 -4.45 11.24 5.63
N LYS A 261 -3.75 10.65 6.62
CA LYS A 261 -3.41 11.34 7.87
C LYS A 261 -2.24 12.29 7.66
N THR A 262 -2.32 13.46 8.28
CA THR A 262 -1.16 14.35 8.44
C THR A 262 -0.27 13.80 9.54
N LEU A 263 0.98 13.46 9.21
CA LEU A 263 1.93 12.99 10.21
C LEU A 263 2.34 14.12 11.17
N PRO A 264 2.43 13.89 12.49
CA PRO A 264 2.83 14.92 13.45
C PRO A 264 4.15 15.62 13.09
N ALA A 265 5.17 14.89 12.64
CA ALA A 265 6.44 15.51 12.26
C ALA A 265 6.31 16.41 11.01
N PHE A 266 5.45 16.07 10.06
CA PHE A 266 5.21 16.91 8.88
C PHE A 266 4.47 18.19 9.27
N GLU A 267 3.46 18.06 10.15
CA GLU A 267 2.70 19.21 10.66
C GLU A 267 3.61 20.20 11.38
N VAL A 268 4.41 19.75 12.35
CA VAL A 268 5.22 20.67 13.16
C VAL A 268 6.27 21.38 12.32
N LEU A 269 6.90 20.67 11.37
CA LEU A 269 7.89 21.26 10.48
C LEU A 269 7.25 22.28 9.52
N ALA A 270 6.09 21.96 8.96
CA ALA A 270 5.35 22.90 8.10
C ALA A 270 4.92 24.15 8.89
N ARG A 271 4.40 23.98 10.11
CA ARG A 271 3.99 25.09 10.99
C ARG A 271 5.17 25.96 11.42
N ARG A 272 6.35 25.37 11.67
CA ARG A 272 7.58 26.11 12.05
C ARG A 272 8.26 26.81 10.89
N ALA A 273 7.95 26.43 9.65
CA ALA A 273 8.48 27.05 8.43
C ALA A 273 7.65 28.24 7.95
N ALA A 274 6.40 28.35 8.38
CA ALA A 274 5.49 29.47 8.08
C ALA A 274 5.77 30.70 8.93
#